data_AF-A0A7S3EWQ6-F1
#
_entry.id   AF-A0A7S3EWQ6-F1
#
_cell.length_a   1.000
_cell.length_b   1.000
_cell.length_c   1.000
_cell.angle_alpha   90.00
_cell.angle_beta   90.00
_cell.angle_gamma   90.00
#
_symmetry.space_group_name_H-M   'P 1'
#
loop_
_entity.id
_entity.type
_entity.pdbx_description
1 polymer ?
#
loop_
_entity_poly.entity_id
_entity_poly.type
_entity_poly.pdbx_seq_one_letter_code
_entity_poly.pdbx_strand_id
1 'polypeptide(L)'
;MLLISPDGERVFVGKRCVHPQPDWWFVGGRIFPGETAIQSCRRLLKRELGLEIEPARFDTVCAQSLAWGMRQQEPMEHGTTDSQVVLSLQLAPEEVSKVVLDPKEYLDSQWLPPSEILEGHFHPALKFAVQSLLTRRKLKELQTAVATVTDDDALIAKLAREFVAASTQQPPSGESDYKVIAPELQYECGVSVTL
;
A
#
# COMPACT_ATOMS: atom_id res chain seq x y z
N MET A 1 -1.37 4.10 -1.56
CA MET A 1 -2.54 3.37 -2.06
C MET A 1 -2.08 2.13 -2.80
N LEU A 2 -2.78 1.02 -2.64
CA LEU A 2 -2.51 -0.24 -3.33
C LEU A 2 -3.39 -0.32 -4.58
N LEU A 3 -2.78 -0.29 -5.76
CA LEU A 3 -3.51 -0.54 -7.00
C LEU A 3 -3.52 -2.04 -7.27
N ILE A 4 -4.69 -2.56 -7.57
CA ILE A 4 -4.94 -3.97 -7.76
C ILE A 4 -5.27 -4.19 -9.24
N SER A 5 -4.71 -5.25 -9.82
CA SER A 5 -4.97 -5.63 -11.21
C SER A 5 -6.44 -5.96 -11.43
N PRO A 6 -6.94 -5.92 -12.68
CA PRO A 6 -8.34 -6.18 -12.98
C PRO A 6 -8.86 -7.53 -12.49
N ASP A 7 -8.02 -8.57 -12.51
CA ASP A 7 -8.31 -9.91 -12.00
C ASP A 7 -8.30 -10.00 -10.46
N GLY A 8 -7.82 -8.97 -9.76
CA GLY A 8 -7.70 -8.97 -8.30
C GLY A 8 -6.42 -9.65 -7.76
N GLU A 9 -5.58 -10.21 -8.62
CA GLU A 9 -4.51 -11.14 -8.23
C GLU A 9 -3.16 -10.46 -7.97
N ARG A 10 -2.94 -9.26 -8.50
CA ARG A 10 -1.65 -8.57 -8.44
C ARG A 10 -1.78 -7.17 -7.87
N VAL A 11 -0.70 -6.70 -7.27
CA VAL A 11 -0.53 -5.35 -6.73
C VAL A 11 0.52 -4.62 -7.57
N PHE A 12 0.21 -3.39 -7.94
CA PHE A 12 1.16 -2.50 -8.60
C PHE A 12 2.17 -1.95 -7.59
N VAL A 13 3.45 -2.07 -7.93
CA VAL A 13 4.56 -1.41 -7.23
C VAL A 13 5.37 -0.58 -8.23
N GLY A 14 5.76 0.63 -7.84
CA GLY A 14 6.63 1.50 -8.62
C GLY A 14 7.99 1.64 -7.95
N LYS A 15 9.08 1.57 -8.72
CA LYS A 15 10.43 1.83 -8.22
C LYS A 15 10.65 3.33 -8.16
N ARG A 16 10.61 3.92 -6.96
CA ARG A 16 10.73 5.37 -6.76
C ARG A 16 12.16 5.85 -6.99
N CYS A 17 12.32 7.09 -7.47
CA CYS A 17 13.61 7.82 -7.50
C CYS A 17 13.66 9.01 -6.55
N VAL A 18 12.73 9.08 -5.60
CA VAL A 18 12.58 10.21 -4.66
C VAL A 18 12.54 9.72 -3.22
N HIS A 19 12.98 10.57 -2.29
CA HIS A 19 12.99 10.32 -0.85
C HIS A 19 11.57 10.37 -0.24
N PRO A 20 11.38 9.81 0.97
CA PRO A 20 12.35 9.10 1.83
C PRO A 20 12.60 7.64 1.44
N GLN A 21 11.90 7.13 0.44
CA GLN A 21 11.96 5.73 0.02
C GLN A 21 12.26 5.61 -1.49
N PRO A 22 13.53 5.73 -1.91
CA PRO A 22 13.94 5.63 -3.32
C PRO A 22 14.08 4.17 -3.78
N ASP A 23 13.02 3.37 -3.57
CA ASP A 23 12.97 1.95 -3.95
C ASP A 23 11.53 1.54 -4.31
N TRP A 24 11.28 0.25 -4.52
CA TRP A 24 9.95 -0.31 -4.80
C TRP A 24 8.93 0.02 -3.70
N TRP A 25 7.86 0.70 -4.10
CA TRP A 25 6.84 1.21 -3.19
C TRP A 25 5.46 1.20 -3.83
N PHE A 26 4.43 1.37 -3.01
CA PHE A 26 3.08 1.61 -3.48
C PHE A 26 2.85 3.11 -3.81
N VAL A 27 1.92 3.42 -4.69
CA VAL A 27 1.68 4.79 -5.17
C VAL A 27 1.16 5.67 -4.04
N GLY A 28 1.68 6.88 -3.86
CA GLY A 28 1.22 7.74 -2.78
C GLY A 28 2.05 8.99 -2.56
N GLY A 29 1.50 9.89 -1.74
CA GLY A 29 2.09 11.17 -1.46
C GLY A 29 1.29 11.94 -0.40
N ARG A 30 1.78 13.14 -0.10
CA ARG A 30 1.24 14.00 0.95
C ARG A 30 -0.20 14.45 0.64
N ILE A 31 -1.04 14.43 1.66
CA ILE A 31 -2.38 15.05 1.68
C ILE A 31 -2.21 16.56 1.90
N PHE A 32 -2.82 17.40 1.06
CA PHE A 32 -2.78 18.85 1.22
C PHE A 32 -3.87 19.36 2.17
N PRO A 33 -3.71 20.55 2.78
CA PRO A 33 -4.73 21.13 3.64
C PRO A 33 -6.10 21.19 2.95
N GLY A 34 -7.11 20.64 3.63
CA GLY A 34 -8.49 20.57 3.10
C GLY A 34 -8.78 19.35 2.22
N GLU A 35 -7.79 18.51 1.90
CA GLU A 35 -8.03 17.25 1.19
C GLU A 35 -8.41 16.11 2.15
N THR A 36 -9.35 15.28 1.71
CA THR A 36 -9.52 13.92 2.23
C THR A 36 -8.47 12.98 1.62
N ALA A 37 -8.25 11.81 2.24
CA ALA A 37 -7.35 10.79 1.69
C ALA A 37 -7.74 10.37 0.25
N ILE A 38 -9.04 10.28 -0.04
CA ILE A 38 -9.56 9.95 -1.38
C ILE A 38 -9.24 11.07 -2.38
N GLN A 39 -9.44 12.34 -2.00
CA GLN A 39 -9.11 13.47 -2.89
C GLN A 39 -7.61 13.52 -3.20
N SER A 40 -6.76 13.31 -2.20
CA SER A 40 -5.31 13.21 -2.40
C SER A 40 -4.96 12.05 -3.34
N CYS A 41 -5.54 10.86 -3.15
CA CYS A 41 -5.30 9.72 -4.02
C CYS A 41 -5.68 10.02 -5.48
N ARG A 42 -6.83 10.63 -5.73
CA ARG A 42 -7.25 11.02 -7.09
C ARG A 42 -6.28 12.00 -7.73
N ARG A 43 -5.84 13.03 -7.00
CA ARG A 43 -4.86 13.99 -7.49
C ARG A 43 -3.54 13.30 -7.84
N LEU A 44 -3.06 12.41 -6.97
CA LEU A 44 -1.81 11.68 -7.18
C LEU A 44 -1.92 10.71 -8.36
N LEU A 45 -3.01 9.95 -8.49
CA LEU A 45 -3.23 9.06 -9.63
C LEU A 45 -3.29 9.80 -10.96
N LYS A 46 -3.95 10.96 -11.00
CA LYS A 46 -4.00 11.80 -12.21
C LYS A 46 -2.62 12.34 -12.56
N ARG A 47 -1.87 12.82 -11.56
CA ARG A 47 -0.53 13.41 -11.74
C ARG A 47 0.52 12.37 -12.13
N GLU A 48 0.57 11.28 -11.40
CA GLU A 48 1.68 10.32 -11.41
C GLU A 48 1.46 9.16 -12.38
N LEU A 49 0.20 8.80 -12.65
CA LEU A 49 -0.15 7.64 -13.47
C LEU A 49 -1.09 7.98 -14.64
N GLY A 50 -1.55 9.23 -14.76
CA GLY A 50 -2.51 9.64 -15.80
C GLY A 50 -3.94 9.09 -15.60
N LEU A 51 -4.29 8.63 -14.40
CA LEU A 51 -5.58 7.98 -14.12
C LEU A 51 -6.60 8.92 -13.47
N GLU A 52 -7.80 8.98 -14.04
CA GLU A 52 -8.96 9.67 -13.44
C GLU A 52 -9.94 8.64 -12.87
N ILE A 53 -10.04 8.60 -11.54
CA ILE A 53 -10.79 7.56 -10.81
C ILE A 53 -11.94 8.17 -10.03
N GLU A 54 -13.07 7.48 -10.02
CA GLU A 54 -14.24 7.86 -9.23
C GLU A 54 -14.03 7.62 -7.72
N PRO A 55 -14.41 8.57 -6.83
CA PRO A 55 -14.20 8.46 -5.39
C PRO A 55 -14.76 7.19 -4.73
N ALA A 56 -15.89 6.68 -5.23
CA ALA A 56 -16.60 5.55 -4.64
C ALA A 56 -15.87 4.19 -4.80
N ARG A 57 -14.81 4.14 -5.63
CA ARG A 57 -14.05 2.91 -5.90
C ARG A 57 -12.91 2.66 -4.91
N PHE A 58 -12.62 3.62 -4.04
CA PHE A 58 -11.57 3.47 -3.04
C PHE A 58 -12.09 2.76 -1.79
N ASP A 59 -11.28 1.85 -1.27
CA ASP A 59 -11.52 1.19 0.00
C ASP A 59 -10.40 1.50 0.99
N THR A 60 -10.76 1.74 2.24
CA THR A 60 -9.76 1.86 3.31
C THR A 60 -9.18 0.49 3.65
N VAL A 61 -7.85 0.42 3.71
CA VAL A 61 -7.09 -0.80 4.05
C VAL A 61 -6.56 -0.74 5.48
N CYS A 62 -5.70 0.24 5.77
CA CYS A 62 -5.09 0.40 7.09
C CYS A 62 -4.58 1.83 7.30
N ALA A 63 -4.12 2.13 8.51
CA ALA A 63 -3.31 3.31 8.81
C ALA A 63 -1.98 2.87 9.42
N GLN A 64 -0.91 3.62 9.16
CA GLN A 64 0.43 3.30 9.64
C GLN A 64 1.17 4.60 9.97
N SER A 65 2.09 4.54 10.92
CA SER A 65 3.05 5.63 11.19
C SER A 65 4.45 5.19 10.77
N LEU A 66 5.20 6.09 10.14
CA LEU A 66 6.53 5.83 9.61
C LEU A 66 7.47 6.91 10.14
N ALA A 67 8.64 6.51 10.63
CA ALA A 67 9.70 7.44 11.01
C ALA A 67 10.88 7.23 10.06
N TRP A 68 11.25 8.29 9.35
CA TRP A 68 12.33 8.32 8.37
C TRP A 68 13.46 9.20 8.91
N GLY A 69 14.71 8.78 8.71
CA GLY A 69 15.87 9.61 9.05
C GLY A 69 16.20 10.69 8.02
N MET A 70 15.44 10.77 6.94
CA MET A 70 15.60 11.75 5.85
C MET A 70 14.25 12.11 5.23
N ARG A 71 14.23 13.08 4.31
CA ARG A 71 13.03 13.51 3.58
C ARG A 71 13.38 14.15 2.23
N GLN A 72 12.37 14.37 1.39
CA GLN A 72 12.55 15.00 0.07
C GLN A 72 12.66 16.54 0.15
N GLN A 73 12.12 17.16 1.21
CA GLN A 73 12.16 18.62 1.38
C GLN A 73 13.43 19.07 2.10
N GLU A 74 13.99 20.21 1.68
CA GLU A 74 15.15 20.81 2.33
C GLU A 74 14.89 21.19 3.81
N PRO A 75 15.89 21.03 4.70
CA PRO A 75 17.07 20.17 4.56
C PRO A 75 16.69 18.68 4.47
N MET A 76 17.27 17.96 3.51
CA MET A 76 16.93 16.56 3.19
C MET A 76 17.44 15.57 4.24
N GLU A 77 18.52 15.91 4.93
CA GLU A 77 19.14 15.17 6.02
C GLU A 77 18.33 15.21 7.33
N HIS A 78 17.27 16.02 7.38
CA HIS A 78 16.34 15.98 8.50
C HIS A 78 15.33 14.86 8.29
N GLY A 79 15.11 14.09 9.35
CA GLY A 79 14.07 13.08 9.38
C GLY A 79 12.66 13.64 9.23
N THR A 80 11.72 12.75 8.95
CA THR A 80 10.30 13.05 8.97
C THR A 80 9.51 11.90 9.57
N THR A 81 8.38 12.23 10.19
CA THR A 81 7.43 11.24 10.69
C THR A 81 6.14 11.44 9.93
N ASP A 82 5.70 10.39 9.25
CA ASP A 82 4.48 10.39 8.45
C ASP A 82 3.41 9.52 9.12
N SER A 83 2.17 9.99 9.11
CA SER A 83 1.01 9.13 9.33
C SER A 83 0.30 8.93 8.00
N GLN A 84 0.22 7.69 7.55
CA GLN A 84 -0.37 7.33 6.27
C GLN A 84 -1.70 6.58 6.44
N VAL A 85 -2.68 6.95 5.61
CA VAL A 85 -3.89 6.18 5.38
C VAL A 85 -3.72 5.44 4.06
N VAL A 86 -3.75 4.11 4.11
CA VAL A 86 -3.63 3.26 2.93
C VAL A 86 -5.02 2.95 2.41
N LEU A 87 -5.29 3.37 1.17
CA LEU A 87 -6.46 2.96 0.41
C LEU A 87 -6.09 1.89 -0.63
N SER A 88 -7.05 1.08 -1.06
CA SER A 88 -6.92 0.22 -2.23
C SER A 88 -7.88 0.65 -3.33
N LEU A 89 -7.51 0.28 -4.56
CA LEU A 89 -8.30 0.51 -5.77
C LEU A 89 -8.03 -0.63 -6.75
N GLN A 90 -9.08 -1.33 -7.18
CA GLN A 90 -9.00 -2.28 -8.29
C GLN A 90 -9.22 -1.56 -9.61
N LEU A 91 -8.24 -1.65 -10.50
CA LEU A 91 -8.27 -1.03 -11.82
C LEU A 91 -9.13 -1.84 -12.79
N ALA A 92 -9.80 -1.15 -13.71
CA ALA A 92 -10.42 -1.78 -14.87
C ALA A 92 -9.35 -2.08 -15.94
N PRO A 93 -9.58 -3.06 -16.84
CA PRO A 93 -8.61 -3.43 -17.88
C PRO A 93 -8.12 -2.24 -18.73
N GLU A 94 -9.03 -1.35 -19.11
CA GLU A 94 -8.74 -0.16 -19.89
C GLU A 94 -7.90 0.87 -19.13
N GLU A 95 -7.94 0.87 -17.79
CA GLU A 95 -7.17 1.79 -16.95
C GLU A 95 -5.72 1.34 -16.86
N VAL A 96 -5.46 0.03 -16.81
CA VAL A 96 -4.09 -0.53 -16.81
C VAL A 96 -3.32 -0.05 -18.05
N SER A 97 -3.97 -0.04 -19.21
CA SER A 97 -3.36 0.41 -20.47
C SER A 97 -3.05 1.92 -20.52
N LYS A 98 -3.63 2.71 -19.62
CA LYS A 98 -3.46 4.18 -19.55
C LYS A 98 -2.42 4.60 -18.52
N VAL A 99 -1.85 3.66 -17.77
CA VAL A 99 -0.83 3.97 -16.77
C VAL A 99 0.39 4.60 -17.45
N VAL A 100 0.67 5.85 -17.10
CA VAL A 100 1.86 6.58 -17.54
C VAL A 100 2.62 7.05 -16.31
N LEU A 101 3.78 6.46 -16.04
CA LEU A 101 4.60 6.84 -14.88
C LEU A 101 5.17 8.24 -15.06
N ASP A 102 5.03 9.08 -14.03
CA ASP A 102 5.80 10.33 -13.95
C ASP A 102 7.29 10.00 -13.77
N PRO A 103 8.15 10.32 -14.75
CA PRO A 103 9.58 9.99 -14.69
C PRO A 103 10.33 10.76 -13.60
N LYS A 104 9.70 11.76 -12.96
CA LYS A 104 10.25 12.44 -11.79
C LYS A 104 10.04 11.67 -10.49
N GLU A 105 9.10 10.73 -10.48
CA GLU A 105 8.70 9.99 -9.29
C GLU A 105 9.14 8.52 -9.37
N TYR A 106 9.08 7.91 -10.57
CA TYR A 106 9.34 6.48 -10.76
C TYR A 106 10.32 6.20 -11.91
N LEU A 107 11.17 5.18 -11.71
CA LEU A 107 12.11 4.64 -12.72
C LEU A 107 11.55 3.41 -13.43
N ASP A 108 10.69 2.64 -12.76
CA ASP A 108 10.15 1.38 -13.27
C ASP A 108 8.85 1.02 -12.51
N SER A 109 8.12 0.01 -12.99
CA SER A 109 6.93 -0.53 -12.32
C SER A 109 6.71 -2.02 -12.57
N GLN A 110 6.07 -2.69 -11.62
CA GLN A 110 5.74 -4.12 -11.72
C GLN A 110 4.34 -4.42 -11.16
N TRP A 111 3.72 -5.46 -11.70
CA TRP A 111 2.51 -6.08 -11.16
C TRP A 111 2.88 -7.40 -10.51
N LEU A 112 2.90 -7.43 -9.19
CA LEU A 112 3.37 -8.58 -8.40
C LEU A 112 2.21 -9.25 -7.64
N PRO A 113 2.16 -10.59 -7.58
CA PRO A 113 1.33 -11.28 -6.62
C PRO A 113 1.61 -10.82 -5.18
N PRO A 114 0.59 -10.74 -4.31
CA PRO A 114 0.80 -10.42 -2.89
C PRO A 114 1.85 -11.29 -2.19
N SER A 115 1.92 -12.59 -2.52
CA SER A 115 2.91 -13.51 -1.94
C SER A 115 4.35 -13.09 -2.25
N GLU A 116 4.63 -12.67 -3.49
CA GLU A 116 5.97 -12.20 -3.88
C GLU A 116 6.38 -10.95 -3.09
N ILE A 117 5.43 -10.06 -2.78
CA ILE A 117 5.71 -8.87 -1.94
C ILE A 117 5.98 -9.27 -0.49
N LEU A 118 5.19 -10.18 0.06
CA LEU A 118 5.29 -10.61 1.47
C LEU A 118 6.59 -11.39 1.71
N GLU A 119 6.96 -12.28 0.79
CA GLU A 119 8.15 -13.14 0.87
C GLU A 119 9.43 -12.44 0.38
N GLY A 120 9.30 -11.47 -0.54
CA GLY A 120 10.43 -10.77 -1.15
C GLY A 120 11.12 -9.73 -0.26
N HIS A 121 12.21 -9.15 -0.74
CA HIS A 121 12.95 -8.10 -0.04
C HIS A 121 12.32 -6.72 -0.28
N PHE A 122 11.20 -6.47 0.40
CA PHE A 122 10.48 -5.21 0.37
C PHE A 122 10.44 -4.57 1.76
N HIS A 123 10.29 -3.24 1.77
CA HIS A 123 10.15 -2.51 3.01
C HIS A 123 8.95 -3.01 3.85
N PRO A 124 9.11 -3.21 5.18
CA PRO A 124 8.08 -3.78 6.04
C PRO A 124 6.71 -3.09 6.00
N ALA A 125 6.68 -1.75 5.86
CA ALA A 125 5.42 -1.01 5.71
C ALA A 125 4.60 -1.40 4.47
N LEU A 126 5.25 -1.65 3.32
CA LEU A 126 4.59 -2.16 2.11
C LEU A 126 4.05 -3.58 2.37
N LYS A 127 4.85 -4.46 3.00
CA LYS A 127 4.39 -5.79 3.39
C LYS A 127 3.16 -5.73 4.31
N PHE A 128 3.18 -4.86 5.32
CA PHE A 128 2.05 -4.67 6.24
C PHE A 128 0.80 -4.14 5.52
N ALA A 129 0.97 -3.22 4.56
CA ALA A 129 -0.14 -2.74 3.74
C ALA A 129 -0.77 -3.87 2.90
N VAL A 130 0.06 -4.72 2.27
CA VAL A 130 -0.41 -5.87 1.48
C VAL A 130 -1.09 -6.91 2.36
N GLN A 131 -0.52 -7.23 3.53
CA GLN A 131 -1.15 -8.12 4.50
C GLN A 131 -2.53 -7.58 4.93
N SER A 132 -2.61 -6.28 5.24
CA SER A 132 -3.85 -5.63 5.62
C SER A 132 -4.89 -5.66 4.50
N LEU A 133 -4.48 -5.55 3.24
CA LEU A 133 -5.36 -5.71 2.08
C LEU A 133 -5.98 -7.11 2.03
N LEU A 134 -5.18 -8.16 2.24
CA LEU A 134 -5.66 -9.55 2.25
C LEU A 134 -6.65 -9.79 3.40
N THR A 135 -6.34 -9.31 4.60
CA THR A 135 -7.24 -9.36 5.76
C THR A 135 -8.54 -8.59 5.49
N ARG A 136 -8.47 -7.43 4.83
CA ARG A 136 -9.67 -6.65 4.46
C ARG A 136 -10.55 -7.38 3.44
N ARG A 137 -9.96 -8.11 2.48
CA ARG A 137 -10.70 -8.96 1.53
C ARG A 137 -11.47 -10.06 2.27
N LYS A 138 -10.83 -10.74 3.22
CA LYS A 138 -11.50 -11.74 4.07
C LYS A 138 -12.65 -11.16 4.89
N LEU A 139 -12.49 -9.95 5.42
CA LEU A 139 -13.60 -9.25 6.08
C LEU A 139 -14.75 -8.95 5.11
N LYS A 140 -14.46 -8.52 3.87
CA LYS A 140 -15.50 -8.26 2.86
C LYS A 140 -16.24 -9.53 2.44
N GLU A 141 -15.53 -10.63 2.26
CA GLU A 141 -16.12 -11.96 1.99
C GLU A 141 -17.11 -12.34 3.10
N LEU A 142 -16.66 -12.24 4.36
CA LEU A 142 -17.51 -12.50 5.53
C LEU A 142 -18.73 -11.57 5.59
N GLN A 143 -18.54 -10.26 5.42
CA GLN A 143 -19.62 -9.27 5.43
C GLN A 143 -20.66 -9.56 4.33
N THR A 144 -20.19 -9.95 3.14
CA THR A 144 -21.07 -10.30 2.03
C THR A 144 -21.86 -11.57 2.32
N ALA A 145 -21.22 -12.61 2.86
CA ALA A 145 -21.90 -13.85 3.23
C ALA A 145 -22.98 -13.60 4.29
N VAL A 146 -22.68 -12.85 5.35
CA VAL A 146 -23.67 -12.49 6.38
C VAL A 146 -24.84 -11.69 5.81
N ALA A 147 -24.60 -10.82 4.83
CA ALA A 147 -25.65 -9.99 4.24
C ALA A 147 -26.53 -10.71 3.21
N THR A 148 -26.03 -11.79 2.59
CA THR A 148 -26.68 -12.42 1.42
C THR A 148 -27.07 -13.89 1.61
N VAL A 149 -26.44 -14.59 2.55
CA VAL A 149 -26.67 -16.00 2.82
C VAL A 149 -27.32 -16.13 4.19
N THR A 150 -28.63 -16.35 4.22
CA THR A 150 -29.42 -16.29 5.46
C THR A 150 -29.36 -17.56 6.31
N ASP A 151 -28.96 -18.70 5.74
CA ASP A 151 -29.11 -20.02 6.39
C ASP A 151 -27.90 -20.95 6.18
N ASP A 152 -26.69 -20.40 6.00
CA ASP A 152 -25.44 -21.17 5.91
C ASP A 152 -24.44 -20.75 6.99
N ASP A 153 -24.78 -21.11 8.23
CA ASP A 153 -23.92 -20.86 9.40
C ASP A 153 -22.55 -21.54 9.26
N ALA A 154 -22.46 -22.65 8.53
CA ALA A 154 -21.21 -23.36 8.29
C ALA A 154 -20.24 -22.52 7.43
N LEU A 155 -20.75 -21.90 6.36
CA LEU A 155 -20.00 -20.97 5.54
C LEU A 155 -19.58 -19.73 6.33
N ILE A 156 -20.50 -19.12 7.08
CA ILE A 156 -20.21 -17.93 7.90
C ILE A 156 -19.12 -18.25 8.94
N ALA A 157 -19.24 -19.38 9.65
CA ALA A 157 -18.24 -19.82 10.62
C ALA A 157 -16.87 -20.09 9.98
N LYS A 158 -16.83 -20.67 8.78
CA LYS A 158 -15.60 -20.87 8.02
C LYS A 158 -14.94 -19.52 7.69
N LEU A 159 -15.68 -18.59 7.08
CA LEU A 159 -15.16 -17.27 6.70
C LEU A 159 -14.72 -16.44 7.91
N ALA A 160 -15.44 -16.55 9.03
CA ALA A 160 -15.05 -15.91 10.28
C ALA A 160 -13.72 -16.44 10.81
N ARG A 161 -13.49 -17.76 10.77
CA ARG A 161 -12.20 -18.36 11.15
C ARG A 161 -11.07 -17.90 10.23
N GLU A 162 -11.31 -17.86 8.93
CA GLU A 162 -10.33 -17.37 7.94
C GLU A 162 -9.97 -15.89 8.18
N PHE A 163 -10.96 -15.03 8.44
CA PHE A 163 -10.74 -13.63 8.78
C PHE A 163 -9.97 -13.48 10.10
N VAL A 164 -10.37 -14.20 11.16
CA VAL A 164 -9.67 -14.16 12.45
C VAL A 164 -8.21 -14.58 12.27
N ALA A 165 -7.96 -15.72 11.62
CA ALA A 165 -6.60 -16.21 11.35
C ALA A 165 -5.75 -15.16 10.61
N ALA A 166 -6.30 -14.50 9.58
CA ALA A 166 -5.61 -13.45 8.83
C ALA A 166 -5.39 -12.17 9.67
N SER A 167 -6.33 -11.80 10.54
CA SER A 167 -6.26 -10.62 11.41
C SER A 167 -5.28 -10.79 12.58
N THR A 168 -5.05 -12.02 13.02
CA THR A 168 -4.10 -12.34 14.10
C THR A 168 -2.66 -12.52 13.63
N GLN A 169 -2.43 -12.55 12.30
CA GLN A 169 -1.09 -12.46 11.76
C GLN A 169 -0.52 -11.09 12.13
N GLN A 170 0.32 -11.06 13.17
CA GLN A 170 1.03 -9.86 13.54
C GLN A 170 1.96 -9.47 12.39
N PRO A 171 2.09 -8.17 12.07
CA PRO A 171 3.18 -7.74 11.22
C PRO A 171 4.50 -8.20 11.85
N PRO A 172 5.53 -8.53 11.03
CA PRO A 172 6.86 -8.81 11.56
C PRO A 172 7.27 -7.68 12.51
N SER A 173 7.65 -8.01 13.74
CA SER A 173 8.12 -7.06 14.74
C SER A 173 9.61 -7.24 14.99
N GLY A 174 10.28 -6.17 15.41
CA GLY A 174 11.73 -6.17 15.61
C GLY A 174 12.50 -5.67 14.39
N GLU A 175 13.76 -6.10 14.29
CA GLU A 175 14.67 -5.69 13.22
C GLU A 175 14.32 -6.40 11.90
N SER A 176 14.19 -5.63 10.82
CA SER A 176 14.12 -6.15 9.46
C SER A 176 15.51 -6.24 8.85
N ASP A 177 15.70 -7.22 7.97
CA ASP A 177 16.83 -7.31 7.04
C ASP A 177 16.77 -6.26 5.92
N TYR A 178 15.70 -5.46 5.85
CA TYR A 178 15.57 -4.35 4.93
C TYR A 178 16.30 -3.12 5.46
N LYS A 179 17.00 -2.44 4.55
CA LYS A 179 17.68 -1.17 4.84
C LYS A 179 17.23 -0.11 3.86
N VAL A 180 17.01 1.10 4.37
CA VAL A 180 16.83 2.28 3.53
C VAL A 180 18.21 2.82 3.19
N ILE A 181 18.52 2.93 1.90
CA ILE A 181 19.83 3.36 1.38
C ILE A 181 19.62 4.60 0.51
N ALA A 182 20.34 5.67 0.83
CA ALA A 182 20.38 6.91 0.06
C ALA A 182 21.85 7.36 -0.09
N PRO A 183 22.56 6.85 -1.12
CA PRO A 183 24.00 7.10 -1.29
C PRO A 183 24.34 8.59 -1.42
N GLU A 184 23.49 9.36 -2.10
CA GLU A 184 23.62 10.81 -2.29
C GLU A 184 23.57 11.61 -0.99
N LEU A 185 22.97 11.06 0.07
CA LEU A 185 22.93 11.65 1.41
C LEU A 185 23.92 10.96 2.38
N GLN A 186 24.73 10.01 1.90
CA GLN A 186 25.58 9.14 2.74
C GLN A 186 24.80 8.47 3.87
N TYR A 187 23.55 8.06 3.58
CA TYR A 187 22.62 7.53 4.57
C TYR A 187 22.31 6.05 4.32
N GLU A 188 22.43 5.25 5.39
CA GLU A 188 21.97 3.86 5.45
C GLU A 188 21.37 3.61 6.84
N CYS A 189 20.17 3.07 6.89
CA CYS A 189 19.50 2.75 8.15
C CYS A 189 18.71 1.45 8.06
N GLY A 190 18.84 0.59 9.07
CA GLY A 190 17.99 -0.58 9.23
C GLY A 190 16.56 -0.19 9.58
N VAL A 191 15.59 -0.95 9.07
CA VAL A 191 14.19 -0.72 9.39
C VAL A 191 13.79 -1.59 10.58
N SER A 192 13.25 -0.96 11.62
CA SER A 192 12.63 -1.66 12.74
C SER A 192 11.12 -1.47 12.69
N VAL A 193 10.38 -2.53 13.02
CA VAL A 193 8.93 -2.48 13.12
C VAL A 193 8.55 -2.64 14.59
N THR A 194 7.86 -1.62 15.11
CA THR A 194 7.34 -1.61 16.48
C THR A 194 5.82 -1.53 16.41
N LEU A 195 5.15 -2.43 17.15
CA LEU A 195 3.70 -2.40 17.36
C LEU A 195 3.31 -1.36 18.42
#